data_AF-A0A645BWW8-F1
#
_entry.id   AF-A0A645BWW8-F1
#
_cell.length_a   1.000
_cell.length_b   1.000
_cell.length_c   1.000
_cell.angle_alpha   90.00
_cell.angle_beta   90.00
_cell.angle_gamma   90.00
#
_symmetry.space_group_name_H-M   'P 1'
#
loop_
_entity.id
_entity.type
_entity.pdbx_description
1 polymer ?
#
loop_
_entity_poly.entity_id
_entity_poly.type
_entity_poly.pdbx_seq_one_letter_code
_entity_poly.pdbx_strand_id
1 'polypeptide(L)'
;MLGLSLYAEHGYCDKLDMEKFKERFEFCTGAKYDDFMLLEDLDNTPGVSSTAETSYNPSKYLMWQDILTGLFDKNSEGLPFDAHYAALAEKLKACVGRNGYFDEMFRFYYNVANTLAIKAEMGLKITKAYKENDRITLETLAENELPELKQRMLALRESHYRLWFDLYKALGWDVFDMRYGSLVTRIDTAAREIKDYLDGKLEKLEELEEQRLDYNGNSGVISYANYFGRIVSASRIAPFC
;
A
#
# COMPACT_ATOMS: atom_id res chain seq x y z
N MET A 1 9.66 -17.64 -1.70
CA MET A 1 9.83 -19.00 -1.14
C MET A 1 8.74 -19.96 -1.58
N LEU A 2 7.45 -19.63 -1.41
CA LEU A 2 6.36 -20.53 -1.81
C LEU A 2 6.40 -20.92 -3.29
N GLY A 3 6.48 -19.94 -4.20
CA GLY A 3 6.57 -20.22 -5.65
C GLY A 3 7.81 -21.04 -6.05
N LEU A 4 8.95 -20.84 -5.39
CA LEU A 4 10.15 -21.67 -5.62
C LEU A 4 9.94 -23.11 -5.15
N SER A 5 9.24 -23.30 -4.02
CA SER A 5 8.93 -24.62 -3.48
C SER A 5 7.95 -25.35 -4.39
N LEU A 6 6.94 -24.64 -4.92
CA LEU A 6 5.98 -25.19 -5.89
C LEU A 6 6.67 -25.60 -7.20
N TYR A 7 7.56 -24.74 -7.71
CA TYR A 7 8.35 -25.05 -8.90
C TYR A 7 9.24 -26.30 -8.69
N ALA A 8 9.88 -26.42 -7.53
CA ALA A 8 10.64 -27.61 -7.18
C ALA A 8 9.74 -28.85 -7.12
N GLU A 9 8.58 -28.78 -6.47
CA GLU A 9 7.65 -29.92 -6.36
C GLU A 9 7.25 -30.43 -7.76
N HIS A 10 6.94 -29.54 -8.71
CA HIS A 10 6.69 -29.89 -10.11
C HIS A 10 7.89 -30.55 -10.82
N GLY A 11 9.12 -30.31 -10.37
CA GLY A 11 10.31 -30.97 -10.89
C GLY A 11 10.53 -32.40 -10.36
N TYR A 12 9.89 -32.77 -9.24
CA TYR A 12 10.10 -34.05 -8.55
C TYR A 12 8.85 -34.93 -8.44
N CYS A 13 7.69 -34.49 -8.93
CA CYS A 13 6.46 -35.28 -8.96
C CYS A 13 5.79 -35.28 -10.34
N ASP A 14 5.27 -36.44 -10.76
CA ASP A 14 4.49 -36.55 -12.00
C ASP A 14 3.09 -35.93 -11.88
N LYS A 15 2.53 -35.93 -10.65
CA LYS A 15 1.25 -35.32 -10.31
C LYS A 15 1.39 -34.61 -8.97
N LEU A 16 0.98 -33.34 -8.94
CA LEU A 16 1.02 -32.52 -7.74
C LEU A 16 -0.04 -32.97 -6.73
N ASP A 17 0.40 -33.23 -5.51
CA ASP A 17 -0.45 -33.42 -4.33
C ASP A 17 -0.29 -32.19 -3.44
N MET A 18 -1.36 -31.40 -3.33
CA MET A 18 -1.33 -30.12 -2.60
C MET A 18 -1.13 -30.30 -1.10
N GLU A 19 -1.67 -31.36 -0.48
CA GLU A 19 -1.53 -31.55 0.96
C GLU A 19 -0.10 -31.94 1.30
N LYS A 20 0.47 -32.86 0.51
CA LYS A 20 1.89 -33.21 0.63
C LYS A 20 2.81 -32.02 0.38
N PHE A 21 2.45 -31.15 -0.57
CA PHE A 21 3.22 -29.93 -0.83
C PHE A 21 3.19 -28.97 0.36
N LYS A 22 2.02 -28.75 0.98
CA LYS A 22 1.88 -27.91 2.19
C LYS A 22 2.75 -28.43 3.33
N GLU A 23 2.67 -29.73 3.62
CA GLU A 23 3.50 -30.38 4.65
C GLU A 23 4.99 -30.18 4.38
N ARG A 24 5.43 -30.36 3.14
CA ARG A 24 6.83 -30.16 2.74
C ARG A 24 7.26 -28.71 2.84
N PHE A 25 6.40 -27.78 2.45
CA PHE A 25 6.69 -26.35 2.56
C PHE A 25 6.91 -25.96 4.03
N GLU A 26 6.02 -26.38 4.94
CA GLU A 26 6.16 -26.12 6.37
C GLU A 26 7.41 -26.82 6.95
N PHE A 27 7.68 -28.07 6.56
CA PHE A 27 8.88 -28.79 6.96
C PHE A 27 10.18 -28.10 6.54
N CYS A 28 10.27 -27.65 5.28
CA CYS A 28 11.48 -27.05 4.71
C CYS A 28 11.73 -25.61 5.17
N THR A 29 10.68 -24.85 5.47
CA THR A 29 10.78 -23.40 5.71
C THR A 29 10.44 -22.98 7.14
N GLY A 30 9.71 -23.81 7.88
CA GLY A 30 9.12 -23.45 9.17
C GLY A 30 7.96 -22.46 9.06
N ALA A 31 7.46 -22.17 7.85
CA ALA A 31 6.35 -21.27 7.61
C ALA A 31 5.10 -22.00 7.15
N LYS A 32 3.94 -21.40 7.42
CA LYS A 32 2.64 -21.96 7.07
C LYS A 32 2.27 -21.58 5.64
N TYR A 33 1.87 -22.58 4.86
CA TYR A 33 1.44 -22.37 3.48
C TYR A 33 0.29 -21.35 3.40
N ASP A 34 -0.76 -21.54 4.19
CA ASP A 34 -1.95 -20.69 4.14
C ASP A 34 -1.64 -19.24 4.53
N ASP A 35 -0.67 -19.01 5.43
CA ASP A 35 -0.22 -17.67 5.79
C ASP A 35 0.47 -16.97 4.61
N PHE A 36 1.30 -17.71 3.87
CA PHE A 36 1.94 -17.19 2.66
C PHE A 36 0.95 -16.82 1.57
N MET A 37 -0.14 -17.60 1.44
CA MET A 37 -1.19 -17.31 0.44
C MET A 37 -1.89 -15.98 0.71
N LEU A 38 -2.00 -15.55 1.98
CA LEU A 38 -2.57 -14.24 2.32
C LEU A 38 -1.80 -13.06 1.73
N LEU A 39 -0.52 -13.24 1.37
CA LEU A 39 0.28 -12.17 0.78
C LEU A 39 -0.23 -11.77 -0.61
N GLU A 40 -0.93 -12.68 -1.31
CA GLU A 40 -1.55 -12.37 -2.60
C GLU A 40 -2.67 -11.33 -2.46
N ASP A 41 -3.36 -11.31 -1.32
CA ASP A 41 -4.46 -10.36 -1.02
C ASP A 41 -3.97 -8.91 -0.91
N LEU A 42 -2.66 -8.65 -0.87
CA LEU A 42 -2.14 -7.29 -1.02
C LEU A 42 -2.52 -6.70 -2.39
N ASP A 43 -2.54 -7.54 -3.44
CA ASP A 43 -2.80 -7.12 -4.81
C ASP A 43 -4.07 -7.76 -5.42
N ASN A 44 -4.59 -8.85 -4.84
CA ASN A 44 -5.94 -9.38 -5.10
C ASN A 44 -6.99 -8.53 -4.37
N THR A 45 -7.17 -7.30 -4.83
CA THR A 45 -8.08 -6.33 -4.22
C THR A 45 -9.45 -6.28 -4.91
N PRO A 46 -10.47 -5.63 -4.33
CA PRO A 46 -11.70 -5.32 -5.05
C PRO A 46 -11.43 -4.67 -6.42
N GLY A 47 -12.15 -5.11 -7.44
CA GLY A 47 -11.98 -4.65 -8.82
C GLY A 47 -10.88 -5.38 -9.62
N VAL A 48 -10.09 -6.25 -8.99
CA VAL A 48 -9.14 -7.16 -9.68
C VAL A 48 -9.83 -8.49 -9.95
N SER A 49 -9.75 -8.98 -11.18
CA SER A 49 -10.31 -10.29 -11.56
C SER A 49 -9.48 -11.47 -11.02
N SER A 50 -8.15 -11.40 -11.15
CA SER A 50 -7.17 -12.32 -10.55
C SER A 50 -5.74 -11.85 -10.87
N THR A 51 -4.86 -11.75 -9.87
CA THR A 51 -3.41 -11.50 -10.10
C THR A 51 -2.68 -12.70 -10.69
N ALA A 52 -3.24 -13.91 -10.64
CA ALA A 52 -2.61 -15.09 -11.25
C ALA A 52 -2.48 -14.96 -12.78
N GLU A 53 -3.33 -14.13 -13.40
CA GLU A 53 -3.40 -13.95 -14.85
C GLU A 53 -2.90 -12.58 -15.32
N THR A 54 -2.62 -11.67 -14.38
CA THR A 54 -2.37 -10.25 -14.69
C THR A 54 -1.40 -9.62 -13.69
N SER A 55 -0.77 -8.51 -14.07
CA SER A 55 0.30 -7.89 -13.28
C SER A 55 -0.19 -6.82 -12.28
N TYR A 56 -1.45 -6.87 -11.82
CA TYR A 56 -2.01 -5.84 -10.92
C TYR A 56 -1.12 -5.66 -9.69
N ASN A 57 -0.92 -4.41 -9.30
CA ASN A 57 -0.12 -4.06 -8.13
C ASN A 57 -0.70 -2.86 -7.33
N PRO A 58 -2.00 -2.88 -6.98
CA PRO A 58 -2.67 -1.81 -6.25
C PRO A 58 -1.98 -1.45 -4.95
N SER A 59 -1.46 -2.42 -4.20
CA SER A 59 -0.75 -2.14 -2.95
C SER A 59 0.37 -1.12 -3.15
N LYS A 60 1.05 -1.17 -4.31
CA LYS A 60 2.17 -0.28 -4.61
C LYS A 60 1.72 1.14 -4.92
N TYR A 61 0.83 1.32 -5.89
CA TYR A 61 0.48 2.67 -6.31
C TYR A 61 -0.41 3.38 -5.28
N LEU A 62 -1.28 2.65 -4.56
CA LEU A 62 -2.05 3.19 -3.44
C LEU A 62 -1.12 3.63 -2.28
N MET A 63 -0.07 2.84 -2.00
CA MET A 63 0.90 3.20 -0.98
C MET A 63 1.67 4.47 -1.35
N TRP A 64 2.16 4.58 -2.58
CA TRP A 64 3.12 5.64 -2.95
C TRP A 64 2.51 6.91 -3.56
N GLN A 65 1.22 6.92 -3.91
CA GLN A 65 0.59 8.14 -4.41
C GLN A 65 0.51 9.25 -3.36
N ASP A 66 0.53 10.50 -3.83
CA ASP A 66 0.28 11.68 -2.98
C ASP A 66 -1.17 11.72 -2.47
N ILE A 67 -1.37 12.35 -1.31
CA ILE A 67 -2.67 12.44 -0.64
C ILE A 67 -3.61 13.44 -1.34
N LEU A 68 -3.13 14.66 -1.62
CA LEU A 68 -3.98 15.73 -2.17
C LEU A 68 -4.10 15.59 -3.69
N THR A 69 -3.00 15.31 -4.38
CA THR A 69 -3.03 15.14 -5.84
C THR A 69 -3.82 13.89 -6.25
N GLY A 70 -3.70 12.78 -5.52
CA GLY A 70 -4.52 11.57 -5.70
C GLY A 70 -4.55 11.03 -7.13
N LEU A 71 -3.37 10.81 -7.74
CA LEU A 71 -3.25 10.44 -9.16
C LEU A 71 -3.98 9.13 -9.53
N PHE A 72 -4.22 8.25 -8.57
CA PHE A 72 -4.86 6.94 -8.77
C PHE A 72 -6.27 6.90 -8.17
N ASP A 73 -6.75 8.01 -7.61
CA ASP A 73 -8.01 8.03 -6.87
C ASP A 73 -9.21 7.83 -7.81
N LYS A 74 -9.14 8.34 -9.05
CA LYS A 74 -10.21 8.10 -10.04
C LYS A 74 -10.36 6.61 -10.37
N ASN A 75 -9.24 5.90 -10.50
CA ASN A 75 -9.20 4.45 -10.72
C ASN A 75 -9.66 3.64 -9.50
N SER A 76 -9.72 4.28 -8.32
CA SER A 76 -10.03 3.64 -7.04
C SER A 76 -11.45 3.95 -6.55
N GLU A 77 -12.18 4.84 -7.23
CA GLU A 77 -13.49 5.32 -6.83
C GLU A 77 -14.53 4.19 -6.77
N GLY A 78 -15.24 4.09 -5.64
CA GLY A 78 -16.30 3.09 -5.43
C GLY A 78 -15.81 1.68 -5.10
N LEU A 79 -14.50 1.47 -4.96
CA LEU A 79 -13.91 0.20 -4.53
C LEU A 79 -13.62 0.24 -3.02
N PRO A 80 -14.05 -0.76 -2.23
CA PRO A 80 -13.89 -0.78 -0.77
C PRO A 80 -12.49 -1.25 -0.36
N PHE A 81 -11.45 -0.48 -0.70
CA PHE A 81 -10.07 -0.81 -0.36
C PHE A 81 -9.82 -0.70 1.14
N ASP A 82 -10.43 0.25 1.83
CA ASP A 82 -10.25 0.42 3.28
C ASP A 82 -10.66 -0.84 4.06
N ALA A 83 -11.84 -1.37 3.78
CA ALA A 83 -12.38 -2.59 4.38
C ALA A 83 -11.55 -3.83 4.00
N HIS A 84 -11.12 -3.92 2.74
CA HIS A 84 -10.26 -5.00 2.26
C HIS A 84 -8.94 -5.04 3.03
N TYR A 85 -8.22 -3.93 3.09
CA TYR A 85 -6.93 -3.87 3.76
C TYR A 85 -7.05 -3.95 5.29
N ALA A 86 -8.14 -3.47 5.89
CA ALA A 86 -8.43 -3.66 7.31
C ALA A 86 -8.60 -5.14 7.65
N ALA A 87 -9.39 -5.87 6.86
CA ALA A 87 -9.57 -7.31 7.04
C ALA A 87 -8.26 -8.08 6.83
N LEU A 88 -7.48 -7.71 5.80
CA LEU A 88 -6.19 -8.33 5.53
C LEU A 88 -5.18 -8.05 6.66
N ALA A 89 -5.15 -6.84 7.21
CA ALA A 89 -4.27 -6.49 8.31
C ALA A 89 -4.54 -7.38 9.53
N GLU A 90 -5.80 -7.65 9.89
CA GLU A 90 -6.11 -8.55 11.01
C GLU A 90 -5.68 -9.99 10.74
N LYS A 91 -5.84 -10.49 9.51
CA LYS A 91 -5.34 -11.83 9.12
C LYS A 91 -3.82 -11.90 9.23
N LEU A 92 -3.10 -10.94 8.65
CA LEU A 92 -1.63 -10.90 8.66
C LEU A 92 -1.06 -10.71 10.07
N LYS A 93 -1.75 -9.95 10.92
CA LYS A 93 -1.39 -9.80 12.34
C LYS A 93 -1.41 -11.13 13.07
N ALA A 94 -2.37 -12.01 12.77
CA ALA A 94 -2.44 -13.35 13.35
C ALA A 94 -1.35 -14.30 12.83
N CYS A 95 -0.69 -13.97 11.71
CA CYS A 95 0.45 -14.70 11.15
C CYS A 95 1.79 -14.31 11.81
N VAL A 96 1.85 -13.17 12.50
CA VAL A 96 3.04 -12.73 13.24
C VAL A 96 3.21 -13.61 14.48
N GLY A 97 4.43 -14.07 14.71
CA GLY A 97 4.86 -14.96 15.79
C GLY A 97 4.82 -16.46 15.44
N ARG A 98 4.36 -16.85 14.25
CA ARG A 98 4.13 -18.27 13.89
C ARG A 98 4.74 -18.73 12.57
N ASN A 99 5.59 -17.91 11.94
CA ASN A 99 6.23 -18.22 10.66
C ASN A 99 7.76 -18.27 10.72
N GLY A 100 8.32 -18.48 11.92
CA GLY A 100 9.75 -18.73 12.13
C GLY A 100 10.63 -17.61 11.56
N TYR A 101 11.48 -17.94 10.60
CA TYR A 101 12.39 -17.00 9.96
C TYR A 101 11.68 -15.85 9.22
N PHE A 102 10.42 -16.04 8.82
CA PHE A 102 9.66 -15.06 8.04
C PHE A 102 8.85 -14.09 8.92
N ASP A 103 9.02 -14.11 10.24
CA ASP A 103 8.17 -13.35 11.14
C ASP A 103 8.25 -11.84 10.92
N GLU A 104 9.45 -11.30 10.71
CA GLU A 104 9.66 -9.89 10.38
C GLU A 104 9.09 -9.53 9.01
N MET A 105 9.08 -10.48 8.07
CA MET A 105 8.42 -10.30 6.77
C MET A 105 6.90 -10.17 6.94
N PHE A 106 6.26 -11.02 7.76
CA PHE A 106 4.84 -10.91 8.08
C PHE A 106 4.51 -9.64 8.87
N ARG A 107 5.40 -9.20 9.79
CA ARG A 107 5.25 -7.92 10.49
C ARG A 107 5.27 -6.73 9.53
N PHE A 108 6.18 -6.76 8.55
CA PHE A 108 6.23 -5.76 7.49
C PHE A 108 4.94 -5.75 6.67
N TYR A 109 4.48 -6.91 6.18
CA TYR A 109 3.25 -6.98 5.39
C TYR A 109 1.99 -6.62 6.17
N TYR A 110 1.92 -6.97 7.47
CA TYR A 110 0.90 -6.44 8.37
C TYR A 110 0.91 -4.91 8.36
N ASN A 111 2.07 -4.27 8.52
CA ASN A 111 2.16 -2.82 8.49
C ASN A 111 1.80 -2.21 7.13
N VAL A 112 2.07 -2.92 6.01
CA VAL A 112 1.62 -2.51 4.68
C VAL A 112 0.10 -2.47 4.62
N ALA A 113 -0.57 -3.58 4.94
CA ALA A 113 -2.04 -3.66 4.93
C ALA A 113 -2.66 -2.68 5.94
N ASN A 114 -2.12 -2.60 7.16
CA ASN A 114 -2.58 -1.69 8.19
C ASN A 114 -2.46 -0.21 7.78
N THR A 115 -1.42 0.16 7.05
CA THR A 115 -1.28 1.53 6.51
C THR A 115 -2.27 1.78 5.38
N LEU A 116 -2.43 0.82 4.46
CA LEU A 116 -3.35 0.93 3.33
C LEU A 116 -4.82 0.97 3.75
N ALA A 117 -5.18 0.35 4.87
CA ALA A 117 -6.53 0.41 5.45
C ALA A 117 -7.02 1.85 5.70
N ILE A 118 -6.10 2.80 5.89
CA ILE A 118 -6.42 4.24 5.96
C ILE A 118 -6.04 4.93 4.65
N LYS A 119 -4.83 4.66 4.15
CA LYS A 119 -4.25 5.43 3.05
C LYS A 119 -4.98 5.26 1.72
N ALA A 120 -5.48 4.06 1.42
CA ALA A 120 -5.95 3.69 0.09
C ALA A 120 -7.07 4.62 -0.43
N GLU A 121 -7.89 5.15 0.48
CA GLU A 121 -9.02 6.03 0.16
C GLU A 121 -8.89 7.43 0.77
N MET A 122 -7.75 7.76 1.39
CA MET A 122 -7.56 9.04 2.10
C MET A 122 -7.81 10.25 1.17
N GLY A 123 -7.24 10.23 -0.04
CA GLY A 123 -7.43 11.30 -1.01
C GLY A 123 -8.88 11.43 -1.50
N LEU A 124 -9.61 10.32 -1.62
CA LEU A 124 -11.04 10.30 -1.95
C LEU A 124 -11.89 10.91 -0.83
N LYS A 125 -11.64 10.53 0.43
CA LYS A 125 -12.33 11.05 1.62
C LYS A 125 -12.15 12.56 1.74
N ILE A 126 -10.91 13.05 1.60
CA ILE A 126 -10.59 14.48 1.63
C ILE A 126 -11.28 15.22 0.48
N THR A 127 -11.20 14.70 -0.75
CA THR A 127 -11.82 15.34 -1.92
C THR A 127 -13.33 15.44 -1.79
N LYS A 128 -13.98 14.38 -1.30
CA LYS A 128 -15.42 14.38 -1.07
C LYS A 128 -15.81 15.43 -0.03
N ALA A 129 -15.17 15.42 1.14
CA ALA A 129 -15.46 16.39 2.20
C ALA A 129 -15.23 17.83 1.74
N TYR A 130 -14.17 18.07 0.96
CA TYR A 130 -13.91 19.38 0.35
C TYR A 130 -15.00 19.81 -0.63
N LYS A 131 -15.38 18.97 -1.60
CA LYS A 131 -16.39 19.31 -2.61
C LYS A 131 -17.80 19.44 -2.02
N GLU A 132 -18.10 18.75 -0.93
CA GLU A 132 -19.36 18.86 -0.19
C GLU A 132 -19.35 20.01 0.84
N ASN A 133 -18.23 20.74 0.97
CA ASN A 133 -18.00 21.76 2.00
C ASN A 133 -18.24 21.24 3.43
N ASP A 134 -17.95 19.96 3.67
CA ASP A 134 -18.03 19.30 4.97
C ASP A 134 -16.77 19.60 5.80
N ARG A 135 -16.80 20.76 6.44
CA ARG A 135 -15.69 21.27 7.25
C ARG A 135 -15.41 20.41 8.49
N ILE A 136 -16.42 19.74 9.05
CA ILE A 136 -16.26 18.89 10.24
C ILE A 136 -15.47 17.64 9.88
N THR A 137 -15.82 17.02 8.75
CA THR A 137 -15.07 15.86 8.25
C THR A 137 -13.64 16.24 7.86
N LEU A 138 -13.44 17.39 7.19
CA LEU A 138 -12.09 17.89 6.88
C LEU A 138 -11.24 18.12 8.14
N GLU A 139 -11.81 18.71 9.19
CA GLU A 139 -11.13 18.91 10.47
C GLU A 139 -10.73 17.57 11.10
N THR A 140 -11.65 16.61 11.12
CA THR A 140 -11.39 15.25 11.64
C THR A 140 -10.28 14.54 10.86
N LEU A 141 -10.29 14.62 9.53
CA LEU A 141 -9.26 14.05 8.68
C LEU A 141 -7.90 14.68 8.95
N ALA A 142 -7.84 16.01 9.09
CA ALA A 142 -6.60 16.76 9.32
C ALA A 142 -6.02 16.57 10.73
N GLU A 143 -6.86 16.53 11.76
CA GLU A 143 -6.42 16.50 13.15
C GLU A 143 -6.27 15.08 13.71
N ASN A 144 -6.92 14.08 13.13
CA ASN A 144 -6.91 12.70 13.63
C ASN A 144 -6.36 11.70 12.59
N GLU A 145 -7.02 11.54 11.44
CA GLU A 145 -6.70 10.43 10.53
C GLU A 145 -5.37 10.60 9.78
N LEU A 146 -5.01 11.82 9.36
CA LEU A 146 -3.70 12.09 8.74
C LEU A 146 -2.54 11.92 9.75
N PRO A 147 -2.62 12.43 10.99
CA PRO A 147 -1.65 12.10 12.03
C PRO A 147 -1.54 10.60 12.33
N GLU A 148 -2.65 9.87 12.36
CA GLU A 148 -2.64 8.42 12.51
C GLU A 148 -1.95 7.73 11.33
N LEU A 149 -2.28 8.12 10.10
CA LEU A 149 -1.66 7.62 8.88
C LEU A 149 -0.15 7.82 8.92
N LYS A 150 0.32 8.98 9.38
CA LYS A 150 1.75 9.25 9.58
C LYS A 150 2.39 8.26 10.57
N GLN A 151 1.75 8.00 11.71
CA GLN A 151 2.28 7.02 12.67
C GLN A 151 2.37 5.61 12.08
N ARG A 152 1.33 5.18 11.35
CA ARG A 152 1.33 3.90 10.64
C ARG A 152 2.45 3.83 9.58
N MET A 153 2.67 4.91 8.84
CA MET A 153 3.76 5.01 7.86
C MET A 153 5.15 4.93 8.51
N LEU A 154 5.35 5.57 9.68
CA LEU A 154 6.60 5.49 10.44
C LEU A 154 6.85 4.06 10.96
N ALA A 155 5.82 3.39 11.46
CA ALA A 155 5.90 1.99 11.88
C ALA A 155 6.21 1.05 10.70
N LEU A 156 5.59 1.30 9.53
CA LEU A 156 5.89 0.59 8.29
C LEU A 156 7.36 0.78 7.89
N ARG A 157 7.85 2.02 7.85
CA ARG A 157 9.26 2.33 7.56
C ARG A 157 10.21 1.58 8.50
N GLU A 158 9.93 1.60 9.80
CA GLU A 158 10.75 0.90 10.80
C GLU A 158 10.76 -0.62 10.58
N SER A 159 9.61 -1.24 10.31
CA SER A 159 9.57 -2.68 10.01
C SER A 159 10.29 -3.03 8.71
N HIS A 160 10.19 -2.18 7.68
CA HIS A 160 10.91 -2.37 6.43
C HIS A 160 12.41 -2.19 6.62
N TYR A 161 12.84 -1.25 7.47
CA TYR A 161 14.25 -1.05 7.82
C TYR A 161 14.85 -2.32 8.41
N ARG A 162 14.20 -2.89 9.44
CA ARG A 162 14.66 -4.14 10.07
C ARG A 162 14.76 -5.27 9.05
N LEU A 163 13.67 -5.50 8.31
CA LEU A 163 13.63 -6.54 7.28
C LEU A 163 14.71 -6.35 6.20
N TRP A 164 14.96 -5.10 5.78
CA TRP A 164 15.98 -4.80 4.78
C TRP A 164 17.36 -5.17 5.28
N PHE A 165 17.73 -4.75 6.50
CA PHE A 165 19.06 -5.00 7.05
C PHE A 165 19.28 -6.45 7.50
N ASP A 166 18.20 -7.21 7.71
CA ASP A 166 18.27 -8.66 7.90
C ASP A 166 18.56 -9.41 6.59
N LEU A 167 18.09 -8.90 5.44
CA LEU A 167 18.15 -9.60 4.14
C LEU A 167 19.20 -9.06 3.17
N TYR A 168 19.54 -7.79 3.26
CA TYR A 168 20.31 -7.05 2.26
C TYR A 168 21.43 -6.22 2.90
N LYS A 169 22.36 -5.76 2.04
CA LYS A 169 23.36 -4.76 2.44
C LYS A 169 22.69 -3.39 2.60
N ALA A 170 23.34 -2.48 3.31
CA ALA A 170 22.84 -1.12 3.53
C ALA A 170 22.57 -0.33 2.23
N LEU A 171 23.32 -0.58 1.16
CA LEU A 171 23.17 0.10 -0.13
C LEU A 171 21.77 -0.17 -0.73
N GLY A 172 21.06 0.89 -1.12
CA GLY A 172 19.70 0.81 -1.65
C GLY A 172 18.63 1.19 -0.62
N TRP A 173 18.94 1.11 0.69
CA TRP A 173 18.03 1.60 1.72
C TRP A 173 17.82 3.12 1.63
N ASP A 174 18.86 3.87 1.25
CA ASP A 174 18.81 5.31 1.01
C ASP A 174 17.65 5.71 0.08
N VAL A 175 17.39 4.91 -0.96
CA VAL A 175 16.25 5.13 -1.86
C VAL A 175 14.92 4.94 -1.14
N PHE A 176 14.75 3.88 -0.35
CA PHE A 176 13.52 3.68 0.42
C PHE A 176 13.33 4.75 1.48
N ASP A 177 14.41 5.18 2.13
CA ASP A 177 14.37 6.21 3.14
C ASP A 177 13.86 7.54 2.56
N MET A 178 14.35 7.92 1.37
CA MET A 178 13.83 9.08 0.64
C MET A 178 12.34 8.94 0.31
N ARG A 179 11.88 7.76 -0.12
CA ARG A 179 10.45 7.53 -0.46
C ARG A 179 9.54 7.64 0.76
N TYR A 180 9.91 7.02 1.87
CA TYR A 180 9.16 7.14 3.12
C TYR A 180 9.19 8.57 3.64
N GLY A 181 10.36 9.21 3.65
CA GLY A 181 10.53 10.60 4.06
C GLY A 181 9.65 11.56 3.26
N SER A 182 9.58 11.39 1.93
CA SER A 182 8.71 12.21 1.08
C SER A 182 7.24 12.04 1.42
N LEU A 183 6.76 10.80 1.61
CA LEU A 183 5.35 10.56 1.94
C LEU A 183 4.99 11.09 3.32
N VAL A 184 5.82 10.85 4.34
CA VAL A 184 5.60 11.37 5.70
C VAL A 184 5.50 12.89 5.68
N THR A 185 6.39 13.55 4.94
CA THR A 185 6.36 15.01 4.79
C THR A 185 5.09 15.47 4.06
N ARG A 186 4.67 14.77 3.00
CA ARG A 186 3.44 15.11 2.27
C ARG A 186 2.16 14.90 3.08
N ILE A 187 2.13 13.92 3.98
CA ILE A 187 1.02 13.75 4.94
C ILE A 187 0.93 14.98 5.87
N ASP A 188 2.06 15.44 6.42
CA ASP A 188 2.09 16.66 7.25
C ASP A 188 1.66 17.91 6.46
N THR A 189 2.11 18.04 5.22
CA THR A 189 1.71 19.14 4.34
C THR A 189 0.22 19.12 4.04
N ALA A 190 -0.35 17.95 3.72
CA ALA A 190 -1.79 17.81 3.48
C ALA A 190 -2.61 18.24 4.70
N ALA A 191 -2.24 17.79 5.90
CA ALA A 191 -2.92 18.19 7.14
C ALA A 191 -2.83 19.71 7.38
N ARG A 192 -1.66 20.31 7.10
CA ARG A 192 -1.46 21.76 7.23
C ARG A 192 -2.31 22.55 6.25
N GLU A 193 -2.31 22.18 4.98
CA GLU A 193 -3.08 22.90 3.96
C GLU A 193 -4.58 22.82 4.23
N ILE A 194 -5.10 21.65 4.61
CA ILE A 194 -6.50 21.51 5.04
C ILE A 194 -6.79 22.44 6.22
N LYS A 195 -5.90 22.49 7.22
CA LYS A 195 -6.07 23.41 8.36
C LYS A 195 -6.02 24.88 7.96
N ASP A 196 -5.10 25.27 7.09
CA ASP A 196 -5.01 26.65 6.60
C ASP A 196 -6.24 27.05 5.78
N TYR A 197 -6.85 26.12 5.03
CA TYR A 197 -8.16 26.30 4.40
C TYR A 197 -9.30 26.42 5.44
N LEU A 198 -9.28 25.59 6.48
CA LEU A 198 -10.28 25.64 7.55
C LEU A 198 -10.20 26.94 8.38
N ASP A 199 -8.99 27.48 8.55
CA ASP A 199 -8.73 28.76 9.21
C ASP A 199 -9.00 29.98 8.31
N GLY A 200 -9.31 29.78 7.02
CA GLY A 200 -9.53 30.84 6.04
C GLY A 200 -8.26 31.56 5.56
N LYS A 201 -7.07 30.97 5.79
CA LYS A 201 -5.79 31.46 5.25
C LYS A 201 -5.61 31.09 3.78
N LEU A 202 -6.20 29.97 3.36
CA LEU A 202 -6.35 29.57 1.96
C LEU A 202 -7.81 29.73 1.53
N GLU A 203 -8.02 30.35 0.38
CA GLU A 203 -9.37 30.48 -0.22
C GLU A 203 -9.89 29.12 -0.71
N LYS A 204 -8.98 28.28 -1.21
CA LYS A 204 -9.25 26.98 -1.83
C LYS A 204 -8.04 26.06 -1.70
N LEU A 205 -8.27 24.76 -1.82
CA LEU A 205 -7.22 23.75 -1.96
C LEU A 205 -7.03 23.47 -3.46
N GLU A 206 -5.99 24.06 -4.07
CA GLU A 206 -5.83 24.06 -5.53
C GLU A 206 -5.77 22.65 -6.13
N GLU A 207 -5.09 21.72 -5.47
CA GLU A 207 -5.00 20.32 -5.90
C GLU A 207 -6.36 19.62 -5.98
N LEU A 208 -7.31 20.03 -5.14
CA LEU A 208 -8.66 19.45 -5.10
C LEU A 208 -9.62 20.16 -6.06
N GLU A 209 -9.23 21.29 -6.65
CA GLU A 209 -9.98 21.93 -7.73
C GLU A 209 -9.75 21.28 -9.09
N GLU A 210 -8.58 20.69 -9.28
CA GLU A 210 -8.26 19.98 -10.50
C GLU A 210 -9.11 18.71 -10.65
N GLN A 211 -9.64 18.50 -11.86
CA GLN A 211 -10.40 17.29 -12.16
C GLN A 211 -9.45 16.08 -12.20
N ARG A 212 -9.68 15.11 -11.31
CA ARG A 212 -8.96 13.84 -11.35
C ARG A 212 -9.40 12.99 -12.54
N LEU A 213 -8.43 12.49 -13.30
CA LEU A 213 -8.61 11.65 -14.49
C LEU A 213 -8.13 10.24 -14.22
N ASP A 214 -8.58 9.29 -15.04
CA ASP A 214 -8.01 7.95 -15.06
C ASP A 214 -6.51 8.02 -15.40
N TYR A 215 -5.65 7.48 -14.54
CA TYR A 215 -4.20 7.65 -14.59
C TYR A 215 -3.57 7.24 -15.93
N ASN A 216 -4.07 6.17 -16.55
CA ASN A 216 -3.62 5.67 -17.86
C ASN A 216 -4.68 5.80 -18.97
N GLY A 217 -5.72 6.62 -18.74
CA GLY A 217 -6.84 6.80 -19.65
C GLY A 217 -7.84 5.64 -19.70
N ASN A 218 -7.67 4.59 -18.88
CA ASN A 218 -8.63 3.49 -18.74
C ASN A 218 -9.24 3.51 -17.34
N SER A 219 -10.55 3.33 -17.28
CA SER A 219 -11.27 3.27 -16.01
C SER A 219 -11.08 1.93 -15.29
N GLY A 220 -11.26 1.95 -13.98
CA GLY A 220 -11.09 0.78 -13.10
C GLY A 220 -9.64 0.59 -12.62
N VAL A 221 -9.40 -0.53 -11.96
CA VAL A 221 -8.11 -0.85 -11.33
C VAL A 221 -7.00 -0.89 -12.38
N ILE A 222 -5.82 -0.36 -12.02
CA ILE A 222 -4.71 -0.26 -12.95
C ILE A 222 -3.93 -1.56 -13.00
N SER A 223 -3.81 -2.12 -14.20
CA SER A 223 -3.10 -3.38 -14.44
C SER A 223 -1.65 -3.37 -13.99
N TYR A 224 -0.93 -2.25 -14.07
CA TYR A 224 0.44 -2.16 -13.58
C TYR A 224 0.92 -0.70 -13.47
N ALA A 225 1.45 -0.33 -12.30
CA ALA A 225 2.16 0.93 -12.10
C ALA A 225 3.37 0.72 -11.16
N ASN A 226 4.60 0.83 -11.72
CA ASN A 226 5.81 0.43 -10.97
C ASN A 226 6.88 1.53 -10.85
N TYR A 227 6.74 2.62 -11.59
CA TYR A 227 7.71 3.71 -11.59
C TYR A 227 7.39 4.73 -10.50
N PHE A 228 8.11 4.68 -9.37
CA PHE A 228 7.86 5.54 -8.21
C PHE A 228 7.70 7.03 -8.58
N GLY A 229 8.59 7.56 -9.41
CA GLY A 229 8.54 8.97 -9.80
C GLY A 229 7.30 9.38 -10.60
N ARG A 230 6.58 8.43 -11.22
CA ARG A 230 5.29 8.66 -11.90
C ARG A 230 4.10 8.37 -10.99
N ILE A 231 4.31 7.64 -9.90
CA ILE A 231 3.26 7.32 -8.93
C ILE A 231 3.08 8.48 -7.94
N VAL A 232 4.19 9.03 -7.45
CA VAL A 232 4.16 10.00 -6.34
C VAL A 232 3.78 11.41 -6.79
N SER A 233 4.02 11.77 -8.06
CA SER A 233 3.81 13.15 -8.54
C SER A 233 3.70 13.20 -10.07
N ALA A 234 2.86 14.10 -10.58
CA ALA A 234 2.80 14.46 -11.99
C ALA A 234 3.91 15.45 -12.39
N SER A 235 4.49 16.15 -11.42
CA SER A 235 5.63 17.05 -11.60
C SER A 235 6.94 16.28 -11.81
N ARG A 236 7.90 16.93 -12.46
CA ARG A 236 9.22 16.35 -12.76
C ARG A 236 10.08 16.27 -11.49
N ILE A 237 10.44 15.06 -11.06
CA ILE A 237 11.30 14.81 -9.88
C ILE A 237 12.79 14.69 -10.28
N ALA A 238 13.07 14.07 -11.42
CA ALA A 238 14.41 13.99 -12.00
C ALA A 238 14.32 14.04 -13.54
N PRO A 239 15.32 14.60 -14.25
CA PRO A 239 15.47 14.38 -15.69
C PRO A 239 15.54 12.88 -15.98
N PHE A 240 14.95 12.44 -17.09
CA PHE A 240 15.25 11.11 -17.63
C PHE A 240 16.76 11.02 -17.87
N CYS A 241 17.43 10.09 -17.20
CA CYS A 241 18.74 9.60 -17.62
C CYS A 241 18.55 8.56 -18.71
#